data_AF-A0A7G7GAN0-F1
#
_entry.id   AF-A0A7G7GAN0-F1
#
_cell.length_a   1.000
_cell.length_b   1.000
_cell.length_c   1.000
_cell.angle_alpha   90.00
_cell.angle_beta   90.00
_cell.angle_gamma   90.00
#
_symmetry.space_group_name_H-M   'P 1'
#
loop_
_entity.id
_entity.type
_entity.pdbx_description
1 polymer ?
#
loop_
_entity_poly.entity_id
_entity_poly.type
_entity_poly.pdbx_seq_one_letter_code
_entity_poly.pdbx_strand_id
1 'polypeptide(L)'
;MPNVSAKRQPSAYGLARRLAETLGVIKKIVTDLKKYLKPFQEFYLAVKEGVDNKIPGELNEKSVLEFVVKGAFMKCLEFNLFTCQVESSESSYFQMATLRGICEDLIILAYLNTLSEAERNDYLSFQLNFEIQKSLIVQHEFLKK
;
A
#
# COMPACT_ATOMS: atom_id res chain seq x y z
N MET A 1 -20.77 46.63 -32.89
CA MET A 1 -19.63 46.94 -31.99
C MET A 1 -19.76 46.08 -30.75
N PRO A 2 -18.72 45.34 -30.34
CA PRO A 2 -18.82 44.32 -29.29
C PRO A 2 -18.86 44.98 -27.90
N ASN A 3 -19.81 44.53 -27.08
CA ASN A 3 -19.97 44.93 -25.70
C ASN A 3 -18.91 44.17 -24.86
N VAL A 4 -17.82 44.86 -24.52
CA VAL A 4 -16.71 44.29 -23.74
C VAL A 4 -17.17 44.16 -22.29
N SER A 5 -17.61 42.95 -21.93
CA SER A 5 -17.89 42.56 -20.55
C SER A 5 -16.63 42.75 -19.70
N ALA A 6 -16.65 43.78 -18.85
CA ALA A 6 -15.62 44.05 -17.86
C ALA A 6 -15.56 42.88 -16.85
N LYS A 7 -14.57 42.01 -17.00
CA LYS A 7 -14.21 41.01 -15.99
C LYS A 7 -13.83 41.74 -14.70
N ARG A 8 -14.75 41.83 -13.74
CA ARG A 8 -14.48 42.34 -12.39
C ARG A 8 -13.33 41.53 -11.78
N GLN A 9 -12.19 42.18 -11.55
CA GLN A 9 -11.11 41.56 -10.79
C GLN A 9 -11.60 41.32 -9.35
N PRO A 10 -11.39 40.12 -8.79
CA PRO A 10 -11.80 39.83 -7.42
C PRO A 10 -11.02 40.72 -6.45
N SER A 11 -11.73 41.34 -5.49
CA SER A 11 -11.08 42.18 -4.48
C SER A 11 -10.12 41.33 -3.65
N ALA A 12 -8.95 41.88 -3.31
CA ALA A 12 -7.94 41.21 -2.49
C ALA A 12 -8.53 40.66 -1.17
N TYR A 13 -9.55 41.34 -0.65
CA TYR A 13 -10.31 40.92 0.52
C TYR A 13 -11.13 39.64 0.31
N GLY A 14 -11.76 39.50 -0.87
CA GLY A 14 -12.50 38.30 -1.25
C GLY A 14 -11.59 37.08 -1.46
N LEU A 15 -10.37 37.31 -1.93
CA LEU A 15 -9.36 36.27 -2.09
C LEU A 15 -8.83 35.79 -0.72
N ALA A 16 -8.51 36.74 0.18
CA ALA A 16 -8.03 36.45 1.53
C ALA A 16 -9.06 35.66 2.36
N ARG A 17 -10.35 35.99 2.24
CA ARG A 17 -11.42 35.27 2.93
C ARG A 17 -11.55 33.82 2.46
N ARG A 18 -11.50 33.56 1.16
CA ARG A 18 -11.54 32.20 0.62
C ARG A 18 -10.33 31.38 1.06
N LEU A 19 -9.14 31.98 1.07
CA LEU A 19 -7.93 31.35 1.58
C LEU A 19 -8.06 30.94 3.07
N ALA A 20 -8.62 31.81 3.90
CA ALA A 20 -8.85 31.52 5.31
C ALA A 20 -9.87 30.39 5.52
N GLU A 21 -10.96 30.37 4.74
CA GLU A 21 -11.97 29.30 4.77
C GLU A 21 -11.35 27.95 4.33
N THR A 22 -10.59 27.92 3.24
CA THR A 22 -9.91 26.71 2.77
C THR A 22 -8.88 26.20 3.78
N LEU A 23 -8.10 27.08 4.40
CA LEU A 23 -7.15 26.72 5.46
C LEU A 23 -7.85 26.13 6.68
N GLY A 24 -9.03 26.64 7.05
CA GLY A 24 -9.85 26.10 8.12
C GLY A 24 -10.32 24.67 7.84
N VAL A 25 -10.78 24.41 6.60
CA VAL A 25 -11.19 23.07 6.17
C VAL A 25 -9.99 22.10 6.18
N ILE A 26 -8.83 22.51 5.67
CA ILE A 26 -7.61 21.70 5.67
C ILE A 26 -7.19 21.36 7.10
N LYS A 27 -7.17 22.34 8.01
CA LYS A 27 -6.87 22.10 9.43
C LYS A 27 -7.81 21.08 10.06
N LYS A 28 -9.11 21.17 9.74
CA LYS A 28 -10.11 20.23 10.24
C LYS A 28 -9.84 18.81 9.73
N ILE A 29 -9.61 18.65 8.41
CA ILE A 29 -9.30 17.35 7.79
C ILE A 29 -8.03 16.74 8.39
N VAL A 30 -6.96 17.52 8.58
CA VAL A 30 -5.72 17.04 9.21
C VAL A 30 -5.97 16.60 10.66
N THR A 31 -6.81 17.33 11.39
CA THR A 31 -7.17 16.99 12.78
C THR A 31 -7.98 15.70 12.84
N ASP A 32 -8.95 15.55 11.94
CA ASP A 32 -9.77 14.35 11.84
C ASP A 32 -8.92 13.14 11.44
N LEU A 33 -8.00 13.28 10.47
CA LEU A 33 -7.05 12.22 10.08
C LEU A 33 -6.15 11.78 11.24
N LYS A 34 -5.65 12.73 12.05
CA LYS A 34 -4.84 12.41 13.24
C LYS A 34 -5.60 11.56 14.26
N LYS A 35 -6.94 11.72 14.35
CA LYS A 35 -7.79 10.92 15.23
C LYS A 35 -7.83 9.44 14.81
N TYR A 36 -7.77 9.16 13.51
CA TYR A 36 -7.76 7.80 12.98
C TYR A 36 -6.35 7.20 12.92
N LEU A 37 -5.31 8.03 12.89
CA LEU A 37 -3.92 7.56 12.81
C LEU A 37 -3.52 6.69 14.00
N LYS A 38 -3.90 7.09 15.22
CA LYS A 38 -3.46 6.41 16.45
C LYS A 38 -4.05 5.00 16.61
N PRO A 39 -5.38 4.79 16.47
CA PRO A 39 -5.96 3.44 16.47
C PRO A 39 -5.41 2.56 15.33
N PHE A 40 -5.17 3.17 14.16
CA PHE A 40 -4.61 2.45 13.03
C PHE A 40 -3.18 2.01 13.32
N GLN A 41 -2.35 2.88 13.92
CA GLN A 41 -0.98 2.58 14.31
C GLN A 41 -0.90 1.54 15.44
N GLU A 42 -1.82 1.57 16.40
CA GLU A 42 -1.94 0.56 17.46
C GLU A 42 -2.36 -0.81 16.89
N PHE A 43 -3.38 -0.85 16.02
CA PHE A 43 -3.75 -2.04 15.26
C PHE A 43 -2.56 -2.58 14.46
N TYR A 44 -1.83 -1.68 13.81
CA TYR A 44 -0.69 -1.98 12.97
C TYR A 44 0.50 -2.59 13.74
N LEU A 45 0.81 -2.07 14.93
CA LEU A 45 1.83 -2.64 15.81
C LEU A 45 1.42 -4.01 16.36
N ALA A 46 0.15 -4.18 16.72
CA ALA A 46 -0.37 -5.45 17.20
C ALA A 46 -0.32 -6.55 16.13
N VAL A 47 -0.61 -6.22 14.86
CA VAL A 47 -0.48 -7.18 13.76
C VAL A 47 0.98 -7.50 13.47
N LYS A 48 1.87 -6.51 13.49
CA LYS A 48 3.31 -6.75 13.32
C LYS A 48 3.86 -7.70 14.37
N GLU A 49 3.56 -7.44 15.64
CA GLU A 49 3.96 -8.30 16.77
C GLU A 49 3.38 -9.72 16.62
N GLY A 50 2.12 -9.84 16.19
CA GLY A 50 1.48 -11.14 15.94
C GLY A 50 2.06 -11.92 14.76
N VAL A 51 2.67 -11.24 13.79
CA VAL A 51 3.34 -11.87 12.64
C VAL A 51 4.77 -12.24 13.01
N ASP A 52 5.54 -11.31 13.61
CA ASP A 52 6.93 -11.53 14.02
C ASP A 52 7.04 -12.65 15.07
N ASN A 53 6.11 -12.72 16.03
CA ASN A 53 6.09 -13.76 17.07
C ASN A 53 5.60 -15.14 16.59
N LYS A 54 5.08 -15.25 15.36
CA LYS A 54 4.63 -16.53 14.78
C LYS A 54 5.61 -17.13 13.76
N ILE A 55 6.83 -16.56 13.64
CA ILE A 55 7.92 -17.13 12.84
C ILE A 55 8.87 -17.92 13.75
N PRO A 56 8.36 -18.96 14.43
CA PRO A 56 9.04 -20.24 14.31
C PRO A 56 7.99 -21.33 14.12
N GLY A 57 7.69 -21.63 12.87
CA GLY A 57 6.82 -22.74 12.53
C GLY A 57 7.32 -23.38 11.27
N GLU A 58 7.67 -24.66 11.35
CA GLU A 58 7.73 -25.54 10.18
C GLU A 58 6.53 -25.25 9.28
N LEU A 59 6.74 -25.23 7.96
CA LEU A 59 5.68 -25.09 6.96
C LEU A 59 4.66 -26.21 7.17
N ASN A 60 3.68 -25.96 8.03
CA ASN A 60 2.57 -26.85 8.24
C ASN A 60 1.71 -26.70 6.97
N GLU A 61 1.49 -27.79 6.24
CA GLU A 61 0.79 -27.83 4.94
C GLU A 61 -0.59 -27.13 4.95
N LYS A 62 -1.15 -26.89 6.14
CA LYS A 62 -2.50 -26.39 6.40
C LYS A 62 -2.81 -24.94 6.03
N SER A 63 -1.90 -24.15 5.46
CA SER A 63 -2.29 -23.35 4.29
C SER A 63 -1.16 -22.45 3.79
N VAL A 64 -0.64 -22.80 2.62
CA VAL A 64 0.18 -21.90 1.79
C VAL A 64 -0.52 -20.55 1.61
N LEU A 65 -1.85 -20.53 1.54
CA LEU A 65 -2.65 -19.32 1.50
C LEU A 65 -2.40 -18.39 2.69
N GLU A 66 -2.39 -18.87 3.94
CA GLU A 66 -2.13 -18.01 5.10
C GLU A 66 -0.76 -17.33 5.01
N PHE A 67 0.24 -18.07 4.54
CA PHE A 67 1.59 -17.53 4.38
C PHE A 67 1.61 -16.41 3.33
N VAL A 68 0.96 -16.62 2.18
CA VAL A 68 0.90 -15.63 1.10
C VAL A 68 0.09 -14.40 1.53
N VAL A 69 -1.02 -14.59 2.27
CA VAL A 69 -1.82 -13.48 2.83
C VAL A 69 -0.99 -12.65 3.82
N LYS A 70 -0.25 -13.29 4.73
CA LYS A 70 0.66 -12.60 5.65
C LYS A 70 1.74 -11.83 4.89
N GLY A 71 2.32 -12.44 3.85
CA GLY A 71 3.30 -11.78 2.99
C GLY A 71 2.75 -10.53 2.30
N ALA A 72 1.55 -10.61 1.70
CA ALA A 72 0.89 -9.46 1.08
C ALA A 72 0.57 -8.36 2.11
N PHE A 73 0.11 -8.74 3.30
CA PHE A 73 -0.11 -7.79 4.39
C PHE A 73 1.20 -7.11 4.81
N MET A 74 2.30 -7.86 4.91
CA MET A 74 3.62 -7.30 5.22
C MET A 74 4.13 -6.32 4.16
N LYS A 75 3.90 -6.59 2.87
CA LYS A 75 4.22 -5.60 1.82
C LYS A 75 3.43 -4.31 1.98
N CYS A 76 2.13 -4.41 2.28
CA CYS A 76 1.29 -3.25 2.59
C CYS A 76 1.82 -2.48 3.80
N LEU A 77 2.25 -3.22 4.84
CA LEU A 77 2.88 -2.70 6.04
C LEU A 77 4.09 -1.84 5.64
N GLU A 78 5.12 -2.47 5.09
CA GLU A 78 6.38 -1.83 4.73
C GLU A 78 6.20 -0.64 3.81
N PHE A 79 5.31 -0.74 2.81
CA PHE A 79 4.98 0.37 1.93
C PHE A 79 4.40 1.57 2.68
N ASN A 80 3.47 1.35 3.61
CA ASN A 80 2.88 2.42 4.42
C ASN A 80 3.91 3.07 5.36
N LEU A 81 4.79 2.30 5.99
CA LEU A 81 5.87 2.85 6.81
C LEU A 81 6.83 3.68 5.97
N PHE A 82 7.24 3.16 4.82
CA PHE A 82 8.14 3.82 3.90
C PHE A 82 7.54 5.15 3.41
N THR A 83 6.30 5.13 2.94
CA THR A 83 5.61 6.33 2.42
C THR A 83 5.37 7.39 3.50
N CYS A 84 5.10 7.00 4.74
CA CYS A 84 4.95 7.95 5.85
C CYS A 84 6.25 8.69 6.21
N GLN A 85 7.42 8.12 5.90
CA GLN A 85 8.72 8.74 6.16
C GLN A 85 9.20 9.64 5.01
N VAL A 86 8.53 9.59 3.86
CA VAL A 86 8.93 10.37 2.69
C VAL A 86 8.35 11.79 2.78
N GLU A 87 9.22 12.76 3.03
CA GLU A 87 8.84 14.16 3.19
C GLU A 87 8.61 14.90 1.85
N SER A 88 9.18 14.40 0.75
CA SER A 88 9.08 15.02 -0.58
C SER A 88 8.13 14.26 -1.49
N SER A 89 7.16 14.97 -2.09
CA SER A 89 6.26 14.41 -3.09
C SER A 89 6.95 14.01 -4.40
N GLU A 90 8.18 14.43 -4.64
CA GLU A 90 8.91 14.14 -5.89
C GLU A 90 9.24 12.65 -6.06
N SER A 91 9.36 11.90 -4.97
CA SER A 91 9.62 10.45 -5.02
C SER A 91 8.34 9.60 -5.06
N SER A 92 7.15 10.21 -4.94
CA SER A 92 5.86 9.50 -4.97
C SER A 92 5.62 8.76 -6.29
N TYR A 93 6.15 9.27 -7.40
CA TYR A 93 6.06 8.61 -8.70
C TYR A 93 6.72 7.23 -8.70
N PHE A 94 7.87 7.08 -8.04
CA PHE A 94 8.58 5.79 -7.97
C PHE A 94 7.86 4.78 -7.06
N GLN A 95 7.10 5.26 -6.07
CA GLN A 95 6.29 4.42 -5.18
C GLN A 95 5.08 3.81 -5.91
N MET A 96 4.67 4.37 -7.04
CA MET A 96 3.48 3.91 -7.76
C MET A 96 3.60 2.50 -8.31
N ALA A 97 4.80 2.11 -8.75
CA ALA A 97 5.05 0.74 -9.20
C ALA A 97 4.86 -0.27 -8.05
N THR A 98 5.36 0.06 -6.85
CA THR A 98 5.19 -0.76 -5.65
C THR A 98 3.74 -0.86 -5.22
N LEU A 99 3.02 0.27 -5.17
CA LEU A 99 1.59 0.28 -4.83
C LEU A 99 0.78 -0.57 -5.81
N ARG A 100 1.08 -0.46 -7.12
CA ARG A 100 0.44 -1.29 -8.14
C ARG A 100 0.67 -2.77 -7.89
N GLY A 101 1.90 -3.19 -7.60
CA GLY A 101 2.21 -4.59 -7.27
C GLY A 101 1.44 -5.08 -6.05
N ILE A 102 1.29 -4.24 -5.02
CA ILE A 102 0.47 -4.55 -3.84
C ILE A 102 -1.01 -4.73 -4.21
N CYS A 103 -1.56 -3.85 -5.05
CA CYS A 103 -2.94 -3.98 -5.51
C CYS A 103 -3.15 -5.27 -6.33
N GLU A 104 -2.20 -5.62 -7.19
CA GLU A 104 -2.23 -6.86 -7.97
C GLU A 104 -2.21 -8.10 -7.06
N ASP A 105 -1.34 -8.12 -6.03
CA ASP A 105 -1.31 -9.20 -5.02
C ASP A 105 -2.67 -9.34 -4.32
N LEU A 106 -3.31 -8.23 -3.92
CA LEU A 106 -4.62 -8.25 -3.26
C LEU A 106 -5.74 -8.74 -4.17
N ILE A 107 -5.72 -8.36 -5.45
CA ILE A 107 -6.68 -8.85 -6.45
C ILE A 107 -6.54 -10.35 -6.65
N ILE A 108 -5.29 -10.84 -6.77
CA ILE A 108 -5.00 -12.27 -6.90
C ILE A 108 -5.48 -13.02 -5.66
N LEU A 109 -5.16 -12.54 -4.46
CA LEU A 109 -5.62 -13.17 -3.22
C LEU A 109 -7.15 -13.21 -3.12
N ALA A 110 -7.83 -12.13 -3.52
CA ALA A 110 -9.29 -12.09 -3.56
C ALA A 110 -9.85 -13.13 -4.54
N TYR A 111 -9.24 -13.28 -5.73
CA TYR A 111 -9.63 -14.30 -6.70
C TYR A 111 -9.38 -15.72 -6.17
N LEU A 112 -8.19 -15.99 -5.61
CA LEU A 112 -7.85 -17.30 -5.06
C LEU A 112 -8.81 -17.73 -3.94
N ASN A 113 -9.34 -16.79 -3.18
CA ASN A 113 -10.33 -17.08 -2.14
C ASN A 113 -11.68 -17.58 -2.71
N THR A 114 -11.95 -17.37 -4.00
CA THR A 114 -13.15 -17.89 -4.68
C THR A 114 -13.00 -19.31 -5.21
N LEU A 115 -11.77 -19.84 -5.27
CA LEU A 115 -11.46 -21.18 -5.75
C LEU A 115 -11.64 -22.24 -4.67
N SER A 116 -11.73 -23.51 -5.07
CA SER A 116 -11.67 -24.61 -4.12
C SER A 116 -10.29 -24.65 -3.43
N GLU A 117 -10.23 -25.22 -2.23
CA GLU A 117 -8.98 -25.32 -1.47
C GLU A 117 -7.89 -26.08 -2.24
N ALA A 118 -8.27 -27.13 -2.96
CA ALA A 118 -7.36 -27.91 -3.80
C ALA A 118 -6.76 -27.06 -4.94
N GLU A 119 -7.61 -26.44 -5.76
CA GLU A 119 -7.16 -25.60 -6.89
C GLU A 119 -6.28 -24.43 -6.42
N ARG A 120 -6.66 -23.81 -5.31
CA ARG A 120 -5.90 -22.72 -4.70
C ARG A 120 -4.53 -23.19 -4.24
N ASN A 121 -4.44 -24.31 -3.53
CA ASN A 121 -3.18 -24.83 -3.02
C ASN A 121 -2.26 -25.30 -4.15
N ASP A 122 -2.81 -25.90 -5.20
CA ASP A 122 -2.07 -26.30 -6.40
C ASP A 122 -1.49 -25.08 -7.11
N TYR A 123 -2.30 -24.06 -7.35
CA TYR A 123 -1.85 -22.80 -7.96
C TYR A 123 -0.74 -22.14 -7.14
N LEU A 124 -0.96 -21.98 -5.84
CA LEU A 124 0.01 -21.33 -4.96
C LEU A 124 1.33 -22.09 -4.88
N SER A 125 1.28 -23.42 -4.82
CA SER A 125 2.47 -24.27 -4.80
C SER A 125 3.25 -24.17 -6.11
N PHE A 126 2.56 -24.20 -7.25
CA PHE A 126 3.17 -24.00 -8.55
C PHE A 126 3.85 -22.63 -8.64
N GLN A 127 3.13 -21.56 -8.28
CA GLN A 127 3.64 -20.20 -8.37
C GLN A 127 4.86 -19.96 -7.46
N LEU A 128 4.82 -20.45 -6.22
CA LEU A 128 5.96 -20.32 -5.29
C LEU A 128 7.18 -21.07 -5.80
N ASN A 129 7.01 -22.31 -6.28
CA ASN A 129 8.11 -23.10 -6.85
C ASN A 129 8.71 -22.42 -8.09
N PHE A 130 7.85 -21.87 -8.95
CA PHE A 130 8.30 -21.13 -10.13
C PHE A 130 9.15 -19.90 -9.76
N GLU A 131 8.69 -19.09 -8.81
CA GLU A 131 9.46 -17.91 -8.36
C GLU A 131 10.77 -18.28 -7.68
N ILE A 132 10.79 -19.36 -6.88
CA ILE A 132 12.02 -19.89 -6.28
C ILE A 132 13.01 -20.31 -7.36
N GLN A 133 12.57 -21.09 -8.35
CA GLN A 133 13.44 -21.54 -9.45
C GLN A 133 14.00 -20.35 -10.25
N LYS A 134 13.16 -19.39 -10.59
CA LYS A 134 13.57 -18.17 -11.29
C LYS A 134 14.62 -17.40 -10.49
N SER A 135 14.39 -17.21 -9.19
CA SER A 135 15.34 -16.55 -8.28
C SER A 135 16.67 -17.30 -8.21
N LEU A 136 16.64 -18.64 -8.08
CA LEU A 136 17.85 -19.47 -8.05
C LEU A 136 18.67 -19.35 -9.33
N ILE A 137 18.02 -19.33 -10.50
CA ILE A 137 18.70 -19.14 -11.79
C ILE A 137 19.40 -17.78 -11.83
N VAL A 138 18.71 -16.70 -11.43
CA VAL A 138 19.29 -15.36 -11.40
C VAL A 138 20.48 -15.28 -10.44
N GLN A 139 20.36 -15.86 -9.25
CA GLN A 139 21.44 -15.91 -8.26
C GLN A 139 22.65 -16.70 -8.77
N HIS A 140 22.41 -17.85 -9.41
CA HIS A 140 23.45 -18.68 -10.01
C HIS A 140 24.23 -17.93 -11.10
N GLU A 141 23.55 -17.23 -11.99
CA GLU A 141 24.18 -16.44 -13.04
C GLU A 141 24.91 -15.20 -12.50
N PHE A 142 24.46 -14.64 -11.38
CA PHE A 142 25.17 -13.57 -10.68
C PHE A 142 26.47 -14.07 -10.05
N LEU A 143 26.45 -15.21 -9.35
CA LEU A 143 27.60 -15.77 -8.63
C LEU A 143 28.67 -16.39 -9.53
N LYS A 144 28.34 -16.71 -10.78
CA LYS A 144 29.31 -17.18 -11.78
C LYS A 144 30.23 -16.09 -12.34
N LYS A 145 29.87 -14.82 -12.19
CA LYS A 145 30.67 -13.67 -12.66
C LYS A 145 31.74 -13.30 -11.65
#